data_AF-A0A9N8ZBF0-F1
#
_entry.id   AF-A0A9N8ZBF0-F1
#
_cell.length_a   1.000
_cell.length_b   1.000
_cell.length_c   1.000
_cell.angle_alpha   90.00
_cell.angle_beta   90.00
_cell.angle_gamma   90.00
#
_symmetry.space_group_name_H-M   'P 1'
#
loop_
_entity.id
_entity.type
_entity.pdbx_description
1 polymer ?
#
loop_
_entity_poly.entity_id
_entity_poly.type
_entity_poly.pdbx_seq_one_letter_code
_entity_poly.pdbx_strand_id
1 'polypeptide(L)' 'MLLVRRAKVQPHFLGITPELVRRWAPSGFGFLIAAGVVAIQFAEPIPRVRKDILSKIPVAGRYWQDEEEEETS' A
#
# COMPACT_ATOMS: atom_id res chain seq x y z
N MET A 1 -24.66 -43.38 -14.65
CA MET A 1 -23.38 -42.67 -14.38
C MET A 1 -23.73 -41.41 -13.59
N LEU A 2 -23.57 -41.43 -12.27
CA LEU A 2 -23.96 -40.29 -11.41
C LEU A 2 -22.78 -39.32 -11.29
N LEU A 3 -22.94 -38.12 -11.84
CA LEU A 3 -22.01 -37.00 -11.68
C LEU A 3 -22.13 -36.47 -10.25
N VAL A 4 -21.31 -37.00 -9.35
CA VAL A 4 -21.11 -36.44 -8.00
C VAL A 4 -20.43 -35.08 -8.17
N ARG A 5 -21.21 -34.00 -8.10
CA ARG A 5 -20.66 -32.65 -8.02
C ARG A 5 -19.98 -32.52 -6.66
N ARG A 6 -18.65 -32.65 -6.67
CA ARG A 6 -17.79 -32.45 -5.51
C ARG A 6 -17.99 -31.03 -5.00
N ALA A 7 -18.66 -30.86 -3.86
CA ALA A 7 -18.81 -29.56 -3.24
C ALA A 7 -17.41 -29.02 -2.90
N LYS A 8 -17.00 -27.96 -3.59
CA LYS A 8 -15.75 -27.25 -3.32
C LYS A 8 -15.99 -26.42 -2.06
N VAL A 9 -15.68 -26.98 -0.89
CA VAL A 9 -15.71 -26.23 0.36
C VAL A 9 -14.68 -25.11 0.21
N GLN A 10 -15.15 -23.87 0.02
CA GLN A 10 -14.24 -22.73 0.01
C GLN A 10 -13.69 -22.56 1.44
N PRO A 11 -12.38 -22.56 1.65
CA PRO A 11 -11.82 -22.28 2.96
C PRO A 11 -12.20 -20.84 3.31
N HIS A 12 -13.09 -20.68 4.28
CA HIS A 12 -13.39 -19.38 4.87
C HIS A 12 -12.59 -19.25 6.16
N PHE A 13 -12.05 -18.07 6.42
CA PHE A 13 -11.40 -17.77 7.70
C PHE A 13 -12.19 -16.64 8.35
N LEU A 14 -12.79 -16.88 9.52
CA LEU A 14 -13.61 -15.89 10.23
C LEU A 14 -14.77 -15.28 9.39
N GLY A 15 -15.33 -16.04 8.43
CA GLY A 15 -16.38 -15.55 7.52
C GLY A 15 -15.86 -14.74 6.33
N ILE A 16 -14.55 -14.50 6.24
CA ILE A 16 -13.90 -13.93 5.06
C ILE A 16 -13.60 -15.06 4.08
N THR A 17 -14.23 -14.99 2.91
CA THR A 17 -13.94 -15.88 1.79
C THR A 17 -12.94 -15.22 0.83
N PRO A 18 -12.08 -15.99 0.13
CA PRO A 18 -11.20 -15.45 -0.90
C PRO A 18 -11.95 -14.68 -1.98
N GLU A 19 -13.18 -15.06 -2.27
CA GLU A 19 -14.07 -14.40 -3.21
C GLU A 19 -14.51 -13.01 -2.74
N LEU A 20 -14.79 -12.84 -1.45
CA LEU A 20 -15.07 -11.54 -0.84
C LEU A 20 -13.84 -10.64 -0.91
N VAL A 21 -12.66 -11.15 -0.55
CA VAL A 21 -11.40 -10.39 -0.65
C VAL A 21 -11.16 -9.95 -2.09
N ARG A 22 -11.29 -10.85 -3.06
CA ARG A 22 -11.09 -10.53 -4.48
C ARG A 22 -12.08 -9.47 -4.97
N ARG A 23 -13.31 -9.48 -4.48
CA ARG A 23 -14.34 -8.49 -4.82
C ARG A 23 -14.03 -7.10 -4.25
N TRP A 24 -13.48 -7.02 -3.04
CA TRP A 24 -13.17 -5.75 -2.37
C TRP A 24 -11.73 -5.27 -2.56
N ALA A 25 -10.83 -6.13 -3.04
CA ALA A 25 -9.43 -5.82 -3.23
C ALA A 25 -9.19 -4.56 -4.09
N PRO A 26 -9.88 -4.34 -5.23
CA PRO A 26 -9.68 -3.13 -6.02
C PRO A 26 -10.02 -1.86 -5.25
N SER A 27 -11.14 -1.86 -4.52
CA SER A 27 -11.56 -0.72 -3.70
C SER A 27 -10.58 -0.47 -2.54
N GLY A 28 -10.20 -1.53 -1.82
CA GLY A 28 -9.23 -1.44 -0.73
C GLY A 28 -7.85 -0.94 -1.19
N PHE A 29 -7.43 -1.37 -2.38
CA PHE A 29 -6.18 -0.91 -3.00
C PHE A 29 -6.21 0.58 -3.31
N GLY A 30 -7.34 1.10 -3.82
CA GLY A 30 -7.53 2.53 -4.04
C GLY A 30 -7.39 3.35 -2.75
N PHE A 31 -8.01 2.88 -1.65
CA PHE A 31 -7.86 3.54 -0.34
C PHE A 31 -6.43 3.48 0.19
N LEU A 32 -5.72 2.36 0.01
CA LEU A 32 -4.32 2.24 0.44
C LEU A 32 -3.40 3.19 -0.32
N ILE A 33 -3.58 3.31 -1.65
CA ILE A 33 -2.81 4.27 -2.45
C ILE A 33 -3.09 5.69 -1.96
N ALA A 34 -4.37 6.07 -1.84
CA ALA A 34 -4.75 7.41 -1.41
C ALA A 34 -4.21 7.73 -0.02
N ALA A 35 -4.35 6.81 0.94
CA ALA A 35 -3.82 6.96 2.29
C ALA A 35 -2.28 7.05 2.28
N GLY A 36 -1.60 6.30 1.43
CA GLY A 36 -0.15 6.37 1.25
C GLY A 36 0.31 7.74 0.76
N VAL A 37 -0.36 8.31 -0.23
CA VAL A 37 -0.06 9.67 -0.75
C VAL A 37 -0.25 10.72 0.34
N VAL A 38 -1.36 10.65 1.08
CA VAL A 38 -1.63 11.57 2.19
C VAL A 38 -0.59 11.42 3.30
N ALA A 39 -0.20 10.19 3.64
CA ALA A 39 0.82 9.93 4.64
C ALA A 39 2.18 10.52 4.24
N ILE A 40 2.55 10.47 2.95
CA ILE A 40 3.78 11.08 2.45
C ILE A 40 3.73 12.61 2.62
N GLN A 41 2.64 13.26 2.21
CA GLN A 41 2.48 14.71 2.40
C GLN A 41 2.53 15.13 3.87
N PHE A 42 1.95 14.34 4.76
CA PHE A 42 1.98 14.65 6.20
C PHE A 42 3.35 14.39 6.83
N ALA A 43 4.13 13.49 6.23
CA ALA A 43 5.47 13.13 6.68
C ALA A 43 6.58 14.09 6.18
N GLU A 44 6.34 14.78 5.06
CA GLU A 44 7.27 15.72 4.42
C GLU A 44 7.84 16.81 5.35
N PRO A 45 7.05 17.44 6.26
CA PRO A 45 7.56 18.44 7.19
C PRO A 45 8.45 17.86 8.31
N ILE A 46 8.53 16.53 8.45
CA ILE A 46 9.30 15.87 9.50
C ILE A 46 10.68 15.49 8.93
N PRO A 47 11.75 16.25 9.24
CA PRO A 47 13.05 16.08 8.58
C PRO A 47 13.65 14.68 8.80
N ARG A 48 13.36 14.04 9.93
CA ARG A 48 13.80 12.66 10.21
C ARG A 48 13.12 11.64 9.29
N VAL A 49 11.83 11.81 8.97
CA VAL A 49 11.10 10.87 8.12
C VAL A 49 11.53 11.02 6.66
N ARG A 50 11.75 12.26 6.20
CA ARG A 50 12.29 12.53 4.88
C ARG A 50 13.64 11.82 4.67
N LYS A 51 14.58 12.03 5.60
CA LYS A 51 15.94 11.50 5.51
C LYS A 51 16.04 9.98 5.70
N ASP A 52 15.26 9.39 6.61
CA ASP A 52 15.42 7.97 6.94
C ASP A 52 14.52 7.03 6.13
N ILE A 53 13.38 7.54 5.64
CA ILE A 53 12.33 6.75 4.97
C ILE A 53 12.13 7.21 3.52
N LEU A 54 11.77 8.47 3.27
CA LEU A 54 11.42 8.93 1.92
C LEU A 54 12.63 8.90 0.97
N SER A 55 13.81 9.25 1.46
CA SER A 55 15.07 9.23 0.71
C SER A 55 15.49 7.83 0.20
N LYS A 56 14.92 6.76 0.78
CA LYS A 56 15.21 5.35 0.43
C LYS A 56 14.22 4.76 -0.56
N ILE A 57 13.21 5.52 -0.97
CA ILE A 57 12.27 5.08 -1.99
C ILE A 57 13.04 4.99 -3.32
N PRO A 58 13.21 3.81 -3.93
CA PRO A 58 14.15 3.62 -5.04
C PRO A 58 13.81 4.44 -6.29
N VAL A 59 12.54 4.85 -6.45
CA VAL A 59 12.06 5.62 -7.60
C VAL A 59 12.03 7.13 -7.33
N ALA A 60 11.76 7.55 -6.09
CA ALA A 60 11.46 8.94 -5.76
C ALA A 60 12.40 9.52 -4.69
N GLY A 61 13.28 8.72 -4.09
CA GLY A 61 14.13 9.12 -2.97
C GLY A 61 15.14 10.23 -3.30
N ARG A 62 15.48 10.41 -4.58
CA ARG A 62 16.36 11.51 -5.03
C ARG A 62 15.71 12.89 -4.87
N TYR A 63 14.40 13.00 -5.11
CA TYR A 63 13.66 14.27 -4.97
C TYR A 63 13.82 14.90 -3.58
N TRP A 64 13.79 14.05 -2.54
CA TRP A 64 13.93 14.49 -1.15
C TRP A 64 15.38 14.59 -0.65
N GLN A 65 16.37 14.19 -1.46
CA GLN A 65 17.78 14.39 -1.17
C GLN A 65 18.23 15.78 -1.64
N ASP A 66 17.73 16.23 -2.78
CA ASP A 66 18.11 17.52 -3.39
C ASP A 66 17.57 18.72 -2.58
N GLU A 67 16.40 18.58 -1.94
CA GLU A 67 15.84 19.60 -1.01
C GLU A 67 16.72 19.85 0.23
N GLU A 68 17.59 18.91 0.62
CA GLU A 68 18.55 19.12 1.72
C GLU A 68 19.73 20.00 1.33
N GLU A 69 20.06 20.08 0.05
CA GLU A 69 21.21 20.85 -0.44
C GLU A 69 20.86 22.33 -0.62
N GLU A 70 19.62 22.67 -0.96
CA GLU A 70 19.18 24.07 -1.15
C GLU A 70 19.03 24.86 0.17
N GLU A 71 18.77 24.22 1.31
CA GLU A 71 18.58 24.94 2.59
C GLU A 71 19.90 25.37 3.26
N THR A 72 21.06 25.08 2.64
CA THR A 72 22.41 25.46 3.13
C THR A 72 23.22 26.35 2.18
N SER A 73 22.59 26.94 1.15
CA SER A 73 23.21 27.98 0.29
C SER A 73 22.65 29.38 0.53
#